data_AF-A0A1W0WRH9-F1
#
_entry.id   AF-A0A1W0WRH9-F1
#
_cell.length_a   1.000
_cell.length_b   1.000
_cell.length_c   1.000
_cell.angle_alpha   90.00
_cell.angle_beta   90.00
_cell.angle_gamma   90.00
#
_symmetry.space_group_name_H-M   'P 1'
#
loop_
_entity.id
_entity.type
_entity.pdbx_description
1 polymer ?
#
loop_
_entity_poly.entity_id
_entity_poly.type
_entity_poly.pdbx_seq_one_letter_code
_entity_poly.pdbx_strand_id
1 'polypeptide(L)'
;MRRDTPARPINRPASSMAQRTAGGTVMNRSENTLKDLSKKQKEYVGKMLENFLEILKLMKLEEDRGTPIRVQTAEQEQLEMAVRAANVVRSAENLLALSEDLKKLFFLNDFPYITQTVQKARDTAKAESIETQARMIYIYREMENELLDLEEEYGSVWYLKPQDPILSDLTNGDAPH
;
A
#
# COMPACT_ATOMS: atom_id res chain seq x y z
N MET A 1 -28.96 -48.84 19.61
CA MET A 1 -28.45 -47.79 20.53
C MET A 1 -26.99 -47.48 20.19
N ARG A 2 -26.76 -46.50 19.30
CA ARG A 2 -25.43 -45.90 19.08
C ARG A 2 -25.57 -44.41 19.37
N ARG A 3 -24.65 -43.88 20.18
CA ARG A 3 -24.75 -42.58 20.84
C ARG A 3 -24.46 -41.46 19.83
N ASP A 4 -25.37 -40.51 19.73
CA ASP A 4 -25.14 -39.20 19.15
C ASP A 4 -24.05 -38.47 19.95
N THR A 5 -23.04 -37.95 19.26
CA THR A 5 -22.03 -37.07 19.85
C THR A 5 -22.25 -35.69 19.26
N PRO A 6 -22.57 -34.65 20.05
CA PRO A 6 -22.82 -33.32 19.49
C PRO A 6 -21.51 -32.64 19.10
N ALA A 7 -21.49 -32.05 17.90
CA ALA A 7 -20.38 -31.25 17.38
C ALA A 7 -20.06 -30.06 18.33
N ARG A 8 -18.78 -29.87 18.64
CA ARG A 8 -18.29 -28.71 19.40
C ARG A 8 -18.44 -27.43 18.58
N PRO A 9 -18.83 -26.29 19.18
CA PRO A 9 -18.85 -25.02 18.48
C PRO A 9 -17.42 -24.52 18.22
N ILE A 10 -17.15 -24.16 16.96
CA ILE A 10 -15.91 -23.54 16.52
C ILE A 10 -15.87 -22.11 17.09
N ASN A 11 -14.99 -21.90 18.06
CA ASN A 11 -14.73 -20.60 18.65
C ASN A 11 -14.04 -19.70 17.61
N ARG A 12 -14.78 -18.75 17.02
CA ARG A 12 -14.21 -17.69 16.17
C ARG A 12 -13.51 -16.67 17.07
N PRO A 13 -12.21 -16.36 16.87
CA PRO A 13 -11.57 -15.30 17.63
C PRO A 13 -12.16 -13.93 17.24
N ALA A 14 -12.63 -13.20 18.25
CA ALA A 14 -12.97 -11.79 18.15
C ALA A 14 -11.71 -10.98 17.81
N SER A 15 -11.55 -10.62 16.54
CA SER A 15 -10.45 -9.79 16.08
C SER A 15 -10.95 -8.78 15.04
N SER A 16 -11.85 -7.89 15.44
CA SER A 16 -12.34 -6.80 14.56
C SER A 16 -12.37 -5.41 15.22
N MET A 17 -11.86 -5.23 16.44
CA MET A 17 -11.93 -3.93 17.14
C MET A 17 -10.58 -3.20 17.35
N ALA A 18 -9.46 -3.66 16.80
CA ALA A 18 -8.15 -3.03 17.05
C ALA A 18 -7.55 -2.22 15.87
N GLN A 19 -8.18 -2.19 14.69
CA GLN A 19 -7.54 -1.64 13.47
C GLN A 19 -8.08 -0.29 12.98
N ARG A 20 -9.00 0.36 13.72
CA ARG A 20 -9.58 1.65 13.31
C ARG A 20 -8.80 2.89 13.78
N THR A 21 -7.83 2.76 14.67
CA THR A 21 -7.14 3.91 15.27
C THR A 21 -5.90 4.37 14.51
N ALA A 22 -5.21 3.49 13.78
CA ALA A 22 -3.96 3.87 13.09
C ALA A 22 -4.18 4.83 11.90
N GLY A 23 -5.27 4.67 11.14
CA GLY A 23 -5.57 5.53 9.99
C GLY A 23 -6.01 6.96 10.39
N GLY A 24 -6.80 7.09 11.45
CA GLY A 24 -7.28 8.39 11.94
C GLY A 24 -6.19 9.23 12.60
N THR A 25 -5.26 8.61 13.33
CA THR A 25 -4.16 9.34 14.00
C THR A 25 -3.10 9.86 13.01
N VAL A 26 -2.86 9.15 11.90
CA VAL A 26 -1.93 9.59 10.85
C VAL A 26 -2.53 10.74 10.04
N MET A 27 -3.83 10.66 9.70
CA MET A 27 -4.55 11.69 8.94
C MET A 27 -4.67 13.02 9.71
N ASN A 28 -4.95 12.95 11.02
CA ASN A 28 -4.99 14.14 11.89
C ASN A 28 -3.60 14.76 12.09
N ARG A 29 -2.54 13.94 12.10
CA ARG A 29 -1.15 14.43 12.19
C ARG A 29 -0.76 15.18 10.91
N SER A 30 -1.09 14.65 9.73
CA SER A 30 -0.81 15.32 8.45
C SER A 30 -1.52 16.67 8.32
N GLU A 31 -2.76 16.77 8.82
CA GLU A 31 -3.55 17.99 8.70
C GLU A 31 -3.02 19.11 9.61
N ASN A 32 -2.61 18.77 10.84
CA ASN A 32 -1.97 19.73 11.74
C ASN A 32 -0.60 20.17 11.21
N THR A 33 0.21 19.24 10.68
CA THR A 33 1.48 19.60 10.04
C THR A 33 1.29 20.49 8.81
N LEU A 34 0.24 20.27 8.01
CA LEU A 34 -0.07 21.13 6.85
C LEU A 34 -0.44 22.55 7.29
N LYS A 35 -1.22 22.70 8.36
CA LYS A 35 -1.55 24.01 8.93
C LYS A 35 -0.30 24.74 9.43
N ASP A 36 0.60 24.03 10.10
CA ASP A 36 1.87 24.60 10.58
C ASP A 36 2.79 25.01 9.43
N LEU A 37 2.89 24.20 8.38
CA LEU A 37 3.67 24.52 7.18
C LEU A 37 3.08 25.74 6.45
N SER A 38 1.76 25.83 6.33
CA SER A 38 1.09 27.00 5.75
C SER A 38 1.34 28.27 6.57
N LYS A 39 1.31 28.17 7.90
CA LYS A 39 1.64 29.29 8.80
C LYS A 39 3.08 29.75 8.60
N LYS A 40 4.04 28.83 8.58
CA LYS A 40 5.46 29.14 8.34
C LYS A 40 5.70 29.76 6.96
N GLN A 41 5.03 29.26 5.92
CA GLN A 41 5.10 29.83 4.58
C GLN A 41 4.71 31.32 4.59
N LYS A 42 3.56 31.65 5.19
CA LYS A 42 3.10 33.05 5.31
C LYS A 42 4.09 33.90 6.09
N GLU A 43 4.64 33.37 7.18
CA GLU A 43 5.64 34.06 8.00
C GLU A 43 6.91 34.38 7.20
N TYR A 44 7.47 33.42 6.46
CA TYR A 44 8.69 33.67 5.68
C TYR A 44 8.46 34.65 4.53
N VAL A 45 7.34 34.56 3.81
CA VAL A 45 6.97 35.54 2.77
C VAL A 45 6.77 36.94 3.39
N GLY A 46 6.09 37.02 4.54
CA GLY A 46 5.91 38.28 5.27
C GLY A 46 7.23 38.93 5.65
N LYS A 47 8.16 38.15 6.23
CA LYS A 47 9.51 38.64 6.59
C LYS A 47 10.32 39.10 5.39
N MET A 48 10.21 38.42 4.24
CA MET A 48 10.86 38.86 3.00
C MET A 48 10.32 40.23 2.56
N LEU A 49 8.99 40.39 2.56
CA LEU A 49 8.36 41.65 2.18
C LEU A 49 8.73 42.78 3.12
N GLU A 50 8.68 42.55 4.45
CA GLU A 50 9.04 43.56 5.46
C GLU A 50 10.49 44.03 5.30
N ASN A 51 11.46 43.10 5.17
CA ASN A 51 12.86 43.47 4.98
C ASN A 51 13.08 44.21 3.65
N PHE A 52 12.41 43.79 2.58
CA PHE A 52 12.51 44.44 1.28
C PHE A 52 11.95 45.87 1.30
N LEU A 53 10.77 46.07 1.91
CA LEU A 53 10.18 47.39 2.05
C LEU A 53 11.07 48.34 2.86
N GLU A 54 11.76 47.82 3.88
CA GLU A 54 12.66 48.63 4.70
C GLU A 54 13.94 49.01 3.96
N ILE A 55 14.47 48.12 3.10
CA ILE A 55 15.55 48.48 2.16
C ILE A 55 15.10 49.63 1.23
N LEU A 56 13.87 49.59 0.71
CA LEU A 56 13.33 50.67 -0.12
C LEU A 56 13.21 52.00 0.63
N LYS A 57 12.92 51.97 1.94
CA LYS A 57 12.88 53.19 2.77
C LYS A 57 14.27 53.78 2.96
N LEU A 58 15.27 52.95 3.23
CA LEU A 58 16.67 53.37 3.40
C LEU A 58 17.28 53.92 2.10
N MET A 59 16.80 53.48 0.94
CA MET A 59 17.28 53.98 -0.36
C MET A 59 16.76 55.39 -0.72
N LYS A 60 15.77 55.95 -0.01
CA LYS A 60 15.25 57.28 -0.36
C LYS A 60 16.33 58.34 -0.16
N LEU A 61 16.77 58.96 -1.27
CA LEU A 61 17.67 60.11 -1.25
C LEU A 61 16.96 61.32 -0.63
N GLU A 62 17.51 61.81 0.47
CA GLU A 62 17.30 63.17 0.91
C GLU A 62 18.37 64.08 0.26
N GLU A 63 17.97 65.22 -0.34
CA GLU A 63 18.80 66.06 -1.22
C GLU A 63 20.04 66.70 -0.55
N ASP A 64 20.13 66.70 0.78
CA ASP A 64 21.13 67.48 1.52
C ASP A 64 22.40 66.68 1.90
N ARG A 65 23.06 66.07 0.91
CA ARG A 65 24.20 65.14 1.07
C ARG A 65 25.52 65.74 1.60
N GLY A 66 25.57 67.04 1.88
CA GLY A 66 26.82 67.77 2.14
C GLY A 66 27.32 67.79 3.58
N THR A 67 26.54 67.33 4.56
CA THR A 67 26.90 67.46 5.98
C THR A 67 27.71 66.25 6.51
N PRO A 68 28.74 66.44 7.37
CA PRO A 68 29.56 65.35 7.90
C PRO A 68 28.76 64.26 8.64
N ILE A 69 27.66 64.67 9.28
CA ILE A 69 26.71 63.78 9.95
C ILE A 69 26.13 62.78 8.95
N ARG A 70 25.90 63.18 7.70
CA ARG A 70 25.33 62.30 6.67
C ARG A 70 26.30 61.27 6.10
N VAL A 71 27.60 61.51 6.16
CA VAL A 71 28.60 60.51 5.73
C VAL A 71 28.59 59.31 6.68
N GLN A 72 28.50 59.56 7.99
CA GLN A 72 28.36 58.49 8.99
C GLN A 72 27.00 57.77 8.90
N THR A 73 25.90 58.48 8.68
CA THR A 73 24.59 57.82 8.54
C THR A 73 24.50 57.00 7.26
N ALA A 74 25.13 57.43 6.16
CA ALA A 74 25.13 56.66 4.91
C ALA A 74 25.83 55.30 5.05
N GLU A 75 26.94 55.23 5.78
CA GLU A 75 27.62 53.96 6.05
C GLU A 75 26.77 53.04 6.94
N GLN A 76 26.10 53.61 7.95
CA GLN A 76 25.17 52.87 8.81
C GLN A 76 23.95 52.34 8.04
N GLU A 77 23.34 53.18 7.19
CA GLU A 77 22.23 52.80 6.30
C GLU A 77 22.66 51.69 5.33
N GLN A 78 23.89 51.75 4.81
CA GLN A 78 24.44 50.72 3.92
C GLN A 78 24.60 49.37 4.65
N LEU A 79 25.13 49.38 5.88
CA LEU A 79 25.23 48.17 6.70
C LEU A 79 23.84 47.61 7.04
N GLU A 80 22.88 48.47 7.38
CA GLU A 80 21.51 48.06 7.67
C GLU A 80 20.84 47.42 6.44
N MET A 81 20.99 48.03 5.25
CA MET A 81 20.51 47.47 3.99
C MET A 81 21.12 46.09 3.71
N ALA A 82 22.43 45.90 3.99
CA ALA A 82 23.10 44.62 3.81
C ALA A 82 22.55 43.53 4.76
N VAL A 83 22.33 43.85 6.03
CA VAL A 83 21.71 42.90 6.99
C VAL A 83 20.30 42.53 6.56
N ARG A 84 19.51 43.50 6.10
CA ARG A 84 18.15 43.25 5.61
C ARG A 84 18.14 42.38 4.36
N ALA A 85 19.06 42.60 3.42
CA ALA A 85 19.21 41.76 2.24
C ALA A 85 19.56 40.30 2.63
N ALA A 86 20.48 40.12 3.59
CA ALA A 86 20.80 38.80 4.13
C ALA A 86 19.58 38.11 4.77
N ASN A 87 18.74 38.85 5.48
CA ASN A 87 17.49 38.32 6.07
C ASN A 87 16.46 37.90 5.01
N VAL A 88 16.39 38.59 3.87
CA VAL A 88 15.56 38.18 2.72
C VAL A 88 16.04 36.84 2.18
N VAL A 89 17.35 36.70 1.93
CA VAL A 89 17.94 35.44 1.43
C VAL A 89 17.70 34.30 2.40
N ARG A 90 17.93 34.51 3.70
CA ARG A 90 17.65 33.51 4.74
C ARG A 90 16.18 33.08 4.77
N SER A 91 15.25 34.01 4.59
CA SER A 91 13.82 33.68 4.54
C SER A 91 13.47 32.89 3.28
N ALA A 92 14.12 33.17 2.15
CA ALA A 92 13.99 32.38 0.91
C ALA A 92 14.55 30.96 1.05
N GLU A 93 15.71 30.80 1.70
CA GLU A 93 16.27 29.47 2.01
C GLU A 93 15.32 28.65 2.90
N ASN A 94 14.73 29.29 3.92
CA ASN A 94 13.73 28.64 4.78
C ASN A 94 12.47 28.21 4.00
N LEU A 95 12.04 28.98 2.99
CA LEU A 95 10.95 28.60 2.09
C LEU A 95 11.32 27.39 1.22
N LEU A 96 12.57 27.32 0.73
CA LEU A 96 13.05 26.16 -0.02
C LEU A 96 13.07 24.89 0.84
N ALA A 97 13.58 24.99 2.08
CA ALA A 97 13.54 23.88 3.03
C ALA A 97 12.10 23.44 3.33
N LEU A 98 11.17 24.38 3.51
CA LEU A 98 9.74 24.09 3.69
C LEU A 98 9.14 23.38 2.47
N SER A 99 9.56 23.73 1.25
CA SER A 99 9.15 23.02 0.04
C SER A 99 9.63 21.57 0.02
N GLU A 100 10.84 21.29 0.50
CA GLU A 100 11.32 19.91 0.63
C GLU A 100 10.52 19.11 1.66
N ASP A 101 10.16 19.70 2.79
CA ASP A 101 9.35 19.03 3.80
C ASP A 101 7.92 18.73 3.30
N LEU A 102 7.35 19.62 2.48
CA LEU A 102 6.09 19.33 1.78
C LEU A 102 6.24 18.12 0.85
N LYS A 103 7.31 18.06 0.05
CA LYS A 103 7.57 16.89 -0.83
C LYS A 103 7.66 15.61 0.01
N LYS A 104 8.39 15.62 1.12
CA LYS A 104 8.49 14.46 2.02
C LYS A 104 7.11 14.05 2.55
N LEU A 105 6.27 15.02 2.93
CA LEU A 105 4.92 14.76 3.44
C LEU A 105 4.02 14.11 2.39
N PHE A 106 4.10 14.52 1.12
CA PHE A 106 3.31 13.90 0.05
C PHE A 106 3.85 12.53 -0.37
N PHE A 107 5.15 12.39 -0.56
CA PHE A 107 5.69 11.13 -1.09
C PHE A 107 5.86 10.05 -0.01
N LEU A 108 6.38 10.37 1.17
CA LEU A 108 6.66 9.34 2.17
C LEU A 108 5.44 8.86 2.93
N ASN A 109 4.42 9.71 3.09
CA ASN A 109 3.25 9.35 3.89
C ASN A 109 2.30 8.39 3.13
N ASP A 110 2.37 8.35 1.80
CA ASP A 110 1.52 7.47 0.99
C ASP A 110 2.04 6.03 0.92
N PHE A 111 3.36 5.79 1.06
CA PHE A 111 3.93 4.44 0.94
C PHE A 111 3.37 3.43 1.95
N PRO A 112 3.21 3.73 3.26
CA PRO A 112 2.64 2.78 4.21
C PRO A 112 1.20 2.40 3.88
N TYR A 113 0.39 3.36 3.42
CA TYR A 113 -1.01 3.12 3.04
C TYR A 113 -1.10 2.26 1.77
N ILE A 114 -0.31 2.58 0.75
CA ILE A 114 -0.21 1.79 -0.47
C ILE A 114 0.27 0.37 -0.13
N THR A 115 1.29 0.24 0.71
CA THR A 115 1.84 -1.05 1.13
C THR A 115 0.78 -1.91 1.83
N GLN A 116 0.02 -1.34 2.77
CA GLN A 116 -1.07 -2.07 3.43
C GLN A 116 -2.16 -2.50 2.44
N THR A 117 -2.51 -1.63 1.50
CA THR A 117 -3.55 -1.91 0.50
C THR A 117 -3.11 -3.04 -0.44
N VAL A 118 -1.87 -2.98 -0.93
CA VAL A 118 -1.26 -4.04 -1.75
C VAL A 118 -1.17 -5.34 -0.97
N GLN A 119 -0.76 -5.30 0.28
CA GLN A 119 -0.65 -6.50 1.12
C GLN A 119 -2.04 -7.15 1.34
N LYS A 120 -3.08 -6.36 1.62
CA LYS A 120 -4.46 -6.85 1.71
C LYS A 120 -4.91 -7.50 0.42
N ALA A 121 -4.73 -6.83 -0.72
CA ALA A 121 -5.11 -7.38 -2.02
C ALA A 121 -4.38 -8.69 -2.33
N ARG A 122 -3.09 -8.77 -2.00
CA ARG A 122 -2.28 -9.99 -2.13
C ARG A 122 -2.83 -11.12 -1.26
N ASP A 123 -3.17 -10.83 -0.02
CA ASP A 123 -3.66 -11.84 0.92
C ASP A 123 -5.05 -12.35 0.52
N THR A 124 -5.93 -11.48 0.02
CA THR A 124 -7.22 -11.86 -0.57
C THR A 124 -7.04 -12.77 -1.79
N ALA A 125 -6.19 -12.38 -2.74
CA ALA A 125 -5.93 -13.18 -3.94
C ALA A 125 -5.34 -14.55 -3.61
N LYS A 126 -4.45 -14.64 -2.61
CA LYS A 126 -3.93 -15.92 -2.12
C LYS A 126 -5.04 -16.78 -1.51
N ALA A 127 -5.92 -16.19 -0.70
CA ALA A 127 -7.02 -16.94 -0.09
C ALA A 127 -7.97 -17.51 -1.16
N GLU A 128 -8.35 -16.72 -2.16
CA GLU A 128 -9.17 -17.15 -3.29
C GLU A 128 -8.48 -18.25 -4.12
N SER A 129 -7.18 -18.12 -4.34
CA SER A 129 -6.37 -19.13 -5.04
C SER A 129 -6.36 -20.47 -4.29
N ILE A 130 -6.17 -20.44 -2.96
CA ILE A 130 -6.18 -21.64 -2.12
C ILE A 130 -7.57 -22.30 -2.14
N GLU A 131 -8.64 -21.51 -2.04
CA GLU A 131 -10.01 -22.02 -2.08
C GLU A 131 -10.32 -22.65 -3.45
N THR A 132 -9.91 -22.01 -4.53
CA THR A 132 -10.09 -22.52 -5.90
C THR A 132 -9.32 -23.82 -6.08
N GLN A 133 -8.08 -23.89 -5.58
CA GLN A 133 -7.27 -25.10 -5.65
C GLN A 133 -7.88 -26.24 -4.82
N ALA A 134 -8.42 -25.94 -3.64
CA ALA A 134 -9.11 -26.93 -2.82
C ALA A 134 -10.36 -27.49 -3.53
N ARG A 135 -11.15 -26.62 -4.16
CA ARG A 135 -12.31 -27.03 -4.97
C ARG A 135 -11.90 -27.89 -6.17
N MET A 136 -10.83 -27.52 -6.86
CA MET A 136 -10.28 -28.29 -7.97
C MET A 136 -9.89 -29.70 -7.51
N ILE A 137 -9.11 -29.83 -6.43
CA ILE A 137 -8.69 -31.13 -5.88
C ILE A 137 -9.91 -31.97 -5.48
N TYR A 138 -10.93 -31.36 -4.86
CA TYR A 138 -12.16 -32.05 -4.49
C TYR A 138 -12.82 -32.71 -5.70
N ILE A 139 -13.02 -31.95 -6.79
CA ILE A 139 -13.63 -32.47 -8.02
C ILE A 139 -12.77 -33.58 -8.64
N TYR A 140 -11.44 -33.43 -8.64
CA TYR A 140 -10.55 -34.50 -9.13
C TYR A 140 -10.72 -35.79 -8.33
N ARG A 141 -10.86 -35.71 -7.00
CA ARG A 141 -11.08 -36.89 -6.16
C ARG A 141 -12.46 -37.50 -6.37
N GLU A 142 -13.48 -36.68 -6.58
CA GLU A 142 -14.82 -37.15 -6.91
C GLU A 142 -14.82 -37.92 -8.23
N MET A 143 -14.21 -37.36 -9.27
CA MET A 143 -14.05 -38.05 -10.56
C MET A 143 -13.20 -39.32 -10.47
N GLU A 144 -12.11 -39.30 -9.69
CA GLU A 144 -11.26 -40.48 -9.46
C GLU A 144 -12.08 -41.62 -8.81
N ASN A 145 -12.90 -41.29 -7.81
CA ASN A 145 -13.78 -42.27 -7.17
C ASN A 145 -14.85 -42.79 -8.13
N GLU A 146 -15.52 -41.92 -8.89
CA GLU A 146 -16.52 -42.35 -9.89
C GLU A 146 -15.91 -43.27 -10.94
N LEU A 147 -14.69 -42.98 -11.40
CA LEU A 147 -13.98 -43.84 -12.35
C LEU A 147 -13.60 -45.20 -11.72
N LEU A 148 -13.18 -45.22 -10.46
CA LEU A 148 -12.91 -46.47 -9.74
C LEU A 148 -14.17 -47.30 -9.54
N ASP A 149 -15.28 -46.68 -9.16
CA ASP A 149 -16.58 -47.34 -9.01
C ASP A 149 -17.03 -47.96 -10.34
N LEU A 150 -16.87 -47.23 -11.46
CA LEU A 150 -17.14 -47.74 -12.80
C LEU A 150 -16.17 -48.86 -13.20
N GLU A 151 -14.88 -48.77 -12.87
CA GLU A 151 -13.91 -49.84 -13.12
C GLU A 151 -14.27 -51.10 -12.34
N GLU A 152 -14.72 -50.98 -11.09
CA GLU A 152 -15.15 -52.13 -10.29
C GLU A 152 -16.44 -52.76 -10.85
N GLU A 153 -17.43 -51.94 -11.20
CA GLU A 153 -18.72 -52.41 -11.74
C GLU A 153 -18.53 -53.09 -13.10
N TYR A 154 -17.77 -52.48 -14.01
CA TYR A 154 -17.63 -52.95 -15.39
C TYR A 154 -16.41 -53.83 -15.61
N GLY A 155 -15.27 -53.58 -14.95
CA GLY A 155 -14.05 -54.41 -15.03
C GLY A 155 -14.32 -55.86 -14.64
N SER A 156 -15.13 -56.07 -13.60
CA SER A 156 -15.59 -57.40 -13.18
C SER A 156 -16.37 -58.16 -14.27
N VAL A 157 -17.09 -57.45 -15.14
CA VAL A 157 -17.87 -58.04 -16.24
C VAL A 157 -16.96 -58.60 -17.35
N TRP A 158 -15.78 -58.00 -17.57
CA TRP A 158 -14.82 -58.48 -18.59
C TRP A 158 -14.00 -59.68 -18.12
N TYR A 159 -13.77 -59.82 -16.81
CA TYR A 159 -13.06 -60.97 -16.23
C TYR A 159 -13.96 -62.16 -15.88
N LEU A 160 -15.29 -61.98 -15.85
CA LEU A 160 -16.28 -63.02 -15.55
C LEU A 160 -17.05 -63.54 -16.78
N LYS A 161 -16.62 -63.24 -18.02
CA LYS A 161 -17.11 -64.02 -19.15
C LYS A 161 -16.66 -65.47 -18.97
N PRO A 162 -17.58 -66.45 -18.90
CA PRO A 162 -17.20 -67.85 -19.05
C PRO A 162 -16.46 -67.98 -20.38
N GLN A 163 -15.35 -68.72 -20.42
CA GLN A 163 -14.82 -69.21 -21.69
C GLN A 163 -15.98 -69.87 -22.45
N ASP A 164 -16.27 -69.36 -23.64
CA ASP A 164 -17.40 -69.80 -24.45
C ASP A 164 -17.36 -71.35 -24.59
N PRO A 165 -18.44 -72.09 -24.23
CA PRO A 165 -18.49 -73.54 -24.39
C PRO A 165 -18.50 -73.99 -25.87
N ILE A 166 -18.44 -73.06 -26.81
CA ILE A 166 -18.50 -73.35 -28.25
C ILE A 166 -17.12 -73.71 -28.81
N LEU A 167 -16.02 -73.50 -28.06
CA LEU A 167 -14.68 -73.90 -28.51
C LEU A 167 -14.23 -75.30 -28.06
N SER A 168 -14.95 -75.99 -27.16
CA SER A 168 -14.59 -77.38 -26.77
C SER A 168 -15.02 -78.42 -27.82
N ASP A 169 -16.08 -78.14 -28.59
CA ASP A 169 -16.59 -79.07 -29.62
C ASP A 169 -15.78 -79.06 -30.93
N LEU A 170 -14.83 -78.12 -31.09
CA LEU A 170 -13.92 -78.08 -32.23
C LEU A 170 -12.62 -78.88 -32.03
N THR A 171 -12.44 -79.52 -30.86
CA THR A 171 -11.23 -80.31 -30.56
C THR A 171 -11.44 -81.82 -30.53
N ASN A 172 -12.70 -82.29 -30.64
CA ASN A 172 -13.04 -83.72 -30.70
C ASN A 172 -13.74 -84.05 -32.04
N GLY A 173 -13.00 -83.89 -33.14
CA GLY A 173 -13.38 -84.40 -34.45
C GLY A 173 -12.42 -85.51 -34.86
N ASP A 174 -12.94 -86.73 -34.88
CA ASP A 174 -12.28 -87.97 -35.31
C ASP A 174 -11.43 -87.82 -36.58
N ALA A 175 -10.20 -88.31 -36.51
CA ALA A 175 -9.36 -88.58 -37.68
C ALA A 175 -9.79 -89.93 -38.30
N PRO A 176 -10.12 -90.01 -39.60
CA PRO A 176 -10.41 -91.29 -40.23
C PRO A 176 -9.12 -92.02 -40.61
N HIS A 177 -9.03 -93.30 -40.21
CA HIS A 177 -8.24 -94.33 -40.88
C HIS A 177 -9.01 -94.88 -42.08
#